data_AF-A0AAU6WKF7-F1
#
_entry.id   AF-A0AAU6WKF7-F1
#
_cell.length_a   1.000
_cell.length_b   1.000
_cell.length_c   1.000
_cell.angle_alpha   90.00
_cell.angle_beta   90.00
_cell.angle_gamma   90.00
#
_symmetry.space_group_name_H-M   'P 1'
#
loop_
_entity.id
_entity.type
_entity.pdbx_description
1 polymer ?
#
loop_
_entity_poly.entity_id
_entity_poly.type
_entity_poly.pdbx_seq_one_letter_code
_entity_poly.pdbx_strand_id
1 'polypeptide(L)'
;MHQVSEELLEKWLKGWSISREKPLPEAWKSGFKVEVSDELQKARYVFPTVNEDFIQLSESIHESWVYLKVCEPFEKFRTLIPERWEIQPQGYMMYGQEKMTIREDPLPDGYLIEVFQPRPDAFIVILHGE
;
A
#
# COMPACT_ATOMS: atom_id res chain seq x y z
N MET A 1 19.72 2.57 3.99
CA MET A 1 18.33 2.37 3.49
C MET A 1 17.58 1.67 4.60
N HIS A 2 16.50 2.26 5.12
CA HIS A 2 15.72 1.64 6.19
C HIS A 2 15.00 0.43 5.60
N GLN A 3 15.18 -0.75 6.20
CA GLN A 3 14.44 -1.93 5.80
C GLN A 3 12.97 -1.72 6.17
N VAL A 4 12.06 -1.85 5.20
CA VAL A 4 10.63 -1.78 5.45
C VAL A 4 10.23 -3.02 6.25
N SER A 5 9.63 -2.83 7.43
CA SER A 5 9.11 -3.96 8.21
C SER A 5 7.80 -4.47 7.59
N GLU A 6 7.51 -5.76 7.80
CA GLU A 6 6.25 -6.37 7.37
C GLU A 6 5.04 -5.66 8.00
N GLU A 7 5.12 -5.29 9.28
CA GLU A 7 4.06 -4.56 9.97
C GLU A 7 3.79 -3.18 9.35
N LEU A 8 4.84 -2.44 8.99
CA LEU A 8 4.70 -1.14 8.33
C LEU A 8 4.06 -1.31 6.95
N LEU A 9 4.49 -2.32 6.20
CA LEU A 9 3.95 -2.63 4.88
C LEU A 9 2.47 -3.00 4.96
N GLU A 10 2.09 -3.85 5.91
CA GLU A 10 0.71 -4.28 6.13
C GLU A 10 -0.19 -3.08 6.46
N LYS A 11 0.23 -2.22 7.39
CA LYS A 11 -0.52 -1.01 7.77
C LYS A 11 -0.71 -0.07 6.59
N TRP A 12 0.35 0.16 5.82
CA TRP A 12 0.27 1.00 4.63
C TRP A 12 -0.68 0.40 3.59
N LEU A 13 -0.59 -0.91 3.34
CA LEU A 13 -1.42 -1.60 2.35
C LEU A 13 -2.90 -1.64 2.77
N LYS A 14 -3.19 -1.79 4.07
CA LYS A 14 -4.55 -1.63 4.62
C LYS A 14 -5.10 -0.24 4.32
N GLY A 15 -4.32 0.82 4.56
CA GLY A 15 -4.72 2.19 4.21
C GLY A 15 -4.96 2.37 2.70
N TRP A 16 -4.09 1.78 1.86
CA TRP A 16 -4.28 1.78 0.42
C TRP A 16 -5.59 1.10 -0.01
N SER A 17 -5.92 -0.05 0.59
CA SER A 17 -7.17 -0.78 0.31
C SER A 17 -8.40 0.02 0.76
N ILE A 18 -8.42 0.52 2.00
CA ILE A 18 -9.55 1.27 2.56
C ILE A 18 -9.84 2.52 1.72
N SER A 19 -8.79 3.29 1.39
CA SER A 19 -8.93 4.53 0.59
C SER A 19 -9.47 4.33 -0.83
N ARG A 20 -9.52 3.08 -1.32
CA ARG A 20 -9.96 2.71 -2.67
C ARG A 20 -11.11 1.71 -2.65
N GLU A 21 -11.70 1.47 -1.48
CA GLU A 21 -12.79 0.50 -1.29
C GLU A 21 -12.45 -0.90 -1.83
N LYS A 22 -11.20 -1.33 -1.62
CA LYS A 22 -10.72 -2.66 -2.00
C LYS A 22 -10.71 -3.62 -0.81
N PRO A 23 -10.75 -4.94 -1.06
CA PRO A 23 -10.52 -5.93 -0.02
C PRO A 23 -9.24 -5.65 0.78
N LEU A 24 -9.26 -6.00 2.07
CA LEU A 24 -8.09 -5.88 2.92
C LEU A 24 -6.99 -6.84 2.44
N PRO A 25 -5.71 -6.49 2.65
CA PRO A 25 -4.61 -7.38 2.30
C PRO A 25 -4.63 -8.66 3.13
N GLU A 26 -4.37 -9.77 2.45
CA GLU A 26 -4.15 -11.08 3.04
C GLU A 26 -2.65 -11.39 3.08
N ALA A 27 -2.21 -12.06 4.15
CA ALA A 27 -0.82 -12.54 4.22
C ALA A 27 -0.57 -13.56 3.10
N TRP A 28 0.51 -13.37 2.35
CA TRP A 28 0.91 -14.27 1.27
C TRP A 28 2.40 -14.56 1.38
N LYS A 29 2.75 -15.74 1.91
CA LYS A 29 4.14 -16.10 2.22
C LYS A 29 4.85 -14.95 2.99
N SER A 30 5.98 -14.45 2.49
CA SER A 30 6.75 -13.31 3.04
C SER A 30 6.27 -11.92 2.58
N GLY A 31 5.09 -11.82 1.99
CA GLY A 31 4.49 -10.56 1.55
C GLY A 31 2.98 -10.54 1.78
N PHE A 32 2.29 -9.65 1.04
CA PHE A 32 0.84 -9.49 1.13
C PHE A 32 0.21 -9.50 -0.26
N LYS A 33 -1.03 -9.98 -0.34
CA LYS A 33 -1.85 -9.98 -1.54
C LYS A 33 -3.11 -9.15 -1.32
N VAL A 34 -3.51 -8.37 -2.32
CA VAL A 34 -4.86 -7.81 -2.42
C VAL A 34 -5.49 -8.30 -3.72
N GLU A 35 -6.65 -8.92 -3.63
CA GLU A 35 -7.52 -9.18 -4.78
C GLU A 35 -8.25 -7.87 -5.12
N VAL A 36 -7.83 -7.23 -6.21
CA VAL A 36 -8.33 -5.90 -6.61
C VAL A 36 -9.58 -6.02 -7.47
N SER A 37 -9.66 -7.09 -8.29
CA SER A 37 -10.81 -7.45 -9.13
C SER A 37 -11.28 -6.35 -10.10
N ASP A 38 -10.34 -5.52 -10.57
CA ASP A 38 -10.59 -4.52 -11.60
C ASP A 38 -10.11 -5.01 -12.98
N GLU A 39 -10.69 -4.48 -14.06
CA GLU A 39 -10.35 -4.85 -15.45
C GLU A 39 -8.85 -4.71 -15.77
N LEU A 40 -8.22 -3.66 -15.23
CA LEU A 40 -6.80 -3.34 -15.45
C LEU A 40 -5.93 -3.67 -14.24
N GLN A 41 -6.48 -4.27 -13.18
CA GLN A 41 -5.71 -4.72 -12.04
C GLN A 41 -6.48 -5.82 -11.31
N LYS A 42 -6.10 -7.07 -11.56
CA LYS A 42 -6.75 -8.24 -10.96
C LYS A 42 -6.29 -8.45 -9.54
N ALA A 43 -4.97 -8.47 -9.34
CA ALA A 43 -4.35 -8.68 -8.04
C ALA A 43 -3.10 -7.80 -7.88
N ARG A 44 -2.71 -7.57 -6.64
CA ARG A 44 -1.43 -6.96 -6.30
C ARG A 44 -0.75 -7.74 -5.19
N TYR A 45 0.52 -8.07 -5.43
CA TYR A 45 1.42 -8.61 -4.43
C TYR A 45 2.44 -7.56 -4.03
N VAL A 46 2.70 -7.43 -2.73
CA VAL A 46 3.62 -6.42 -2.19
C VAL A 46 4.57 -7.07 -1.19
N PHE A 47 5.87 -6.85 -1.38
CA PHE A 47 6.94 -7.40 -0.56
C PHE A 47 7.81 -6.30 0.06
N PRO A 48 8.30 -6.49 1.29
CA PRO A 48 9.20 -5.53 1.93
C PRO A 48 10.61 -5.57 1.35
N THR A 49 11.02 -6.70 0.77
CA THR A 49 12.35 -6.92 0.19
C THR A 49 12.30 -7.95 -0.93
N VAL A 50 13.34 -7.99 -1.75
CA VAL A 50 13.53 -9.03 -2.77
C VAL A 50 13.99 -10.29 -2.06
N ASN A 51 13.23 -11.36 -2.21
CA ASN A 51 13.52 -12.67 -1.63
C ASN A 51 13.06 -13.80 -2.58
N GLU A 52 13.27 -15.04 -2.15
CA GLU A 52 12.93 -16.23 -2.95
C GLU A 52 11.44 -16.28 -3.30
N ASP A 53 10.55 -15.93 -2.38
CA ASP A 53 9.10 -15.93 -2.64
C ASP A 53 8.72 -14.91 -3.72
N PHE A 54 9.33 -13.73 -3.70
CA PHE A 54 9.14 -12.71 -4.73
C PHE A 54 9.62 -13.21 -6.10
N ILE A 55 10.80 -13.83 -6.16
CA ILE A 55 11.38 -14.35 -7.40
C ILE A 55 10.51 -15.48 -7.97
N GLN A 56 10.18 -16.49 -7.15
CA GLN A 56 9.31 -17.60 -7.56
C GLN A 56 7.91 -17.12 -7.99
N LEU A 57 7.36 -16.11 -7.33
CA LEU A 57 6.09 -15.52 -7.74
C LEU A 57 6.22 -14.82 -9.09
N SER A 58 7.31 -14.07 -9.30
CA SER A 58 7.60 -13.41 -10.57
C SER A 58 7.70 -14.41 -11.72
N GLU A 59 8.20 -15.62 -11.46
CA GLU A 59 8.35 -16.72 -12.42
C GLU A 59 7.05 -17.47 -12.68
N SER A 60 6.16 -17.57 -11.70
CA SER A 60 4.91 -18.34 -11.83
C SER A 60 3.75 -17.55 -12.42
N ILE A 61 3.76 -16.22 -12.33
CA ILE A 61 2.72 -15.38 -12.91
C ILE A 61 2.93 -15.25 -14.43
N HIS A 62 1.93 -15.70 -15.19
CA HIS A 62 1.80 -15.50 -16.64
C HIS A 62 0.56 -14.68 -17.02
N GLU A 63 -0.30 -14.38 -16.04
CA GLU A 63 -1.54 -13.66 -16.25
C GLU A 63 -1.30 -12.14 -16.30
N SER A 64 -1.89 -11.47 -17.29
CA SER A 64 -1.87 -10.00 -17.38
C SER A 64 -2.63 -9.34 -16.21
N TRP A 65 -2.27 -8.10 -15.90
CA TRP A 65 -2.91 -7.27 -14.88
C TRP A 65 -2.73 -7.75 -13.43
N VAL A 66 -1.73 -8.60 -13.18
CA VAL A 66 -1.24 -8.90 -11.84
C VAL A 66 -0.03 -8.01 -11.56
N TYR A 67 -0.09 -7.25 -10.47
CA TYR A 67 0.96 -6.29 -10.11
C TYR A 67 1.88 -6.88 -9.04
N LEU A 68 3.18 -6.91 -9.32
CA LEU A 68 4.19 -7.33 -8.37
C LEU A 68 4.99 -6.10 -7.91
N LYS A 69 4.99 -5.82 -6.60
CA LYS A 69 5.66 -4.65 -6.01
C LYS A 69 6.63 -5.07 -4.90
N VAL A 70 7.77 -4.38 -4.81
CA VAL A 70 8.77 -4.60 -3.76
C VAL A 70 9.40 -3.28 -3.33
N CYS A 71 9.70 -3.13 -2.04
CA CYS A 71 10.34 -1.94 -1.47
C CYS A 71 11.87 -1.92 -1.66
N GLU A 72 12.33 -2.18 -2.88
CA GLU A 72 13.75 -2.22 -3.27
C GLU A 72 13.96 -1.52 -4.63
N PRO A 73 15.14 -0.93 -4.91
CA PRO A 73 15.45 -0.38 -6.22
C PRO A 73 15.40 -1.45 -7.32
N PHE A 74 14.88 -1.09 -8.49
CA PHE A 74 14.74 -2.02 -9.63
C PHE A 74 16.07 -2.65 -10.04
N GLU A 75 17.16 -1.89 -9.94
CA GLU A 75 18.52 -2.30 -10.25
C GLU A 75 18.97 -3.53 -9.46
N LYS A 76 18.43 -3.75 -8.26
CA LYS A 76 18.79 -4.90 -7.41
C LYS A 76 18.19 -6.22 -7.90
N PHE A 77 17.08 -6.20 -8.63
CA PHE A 77 16.35 -7.41 -8.99
C PHE A 77 15.97 -7.54 -10.46
N ARG A 78 16.31 -6.56 -11.30
CA ARG A 78 16.01 -6.57 -12.74
C ARG A 78 16.47 -7.85 -13.47
N THR A 79 17.59 -8.44 -13.03
CA THR A 79 18.15 -9.67 -13.63
C THR A 79 17.65 -10.96 -12.95
N LEU A 80 16.87 -10.82 -11.88
CA LEU A 80 16.34 -11.93 -11.09
C LEU A 80 14.89 -12.25 -11.45
N ILE A 81 14.25 -11.40 -12.24
CA ILE A 81 12.86 -11.59 -12.70
C ILE A 81 12.82 -11.80 -14.22
N PRO A 82 11.80 -12.49 -14.74
CA PRO A 82 11.65 -12.69 -16.17
C PRO A 82 11.44 -11.38 -16.95
N GLU A 83 11.99 -11.28 -18.17
CA GLU A 83 11.88 -10.08 -19.03
C GLU A 83 10.45 -9.74 -19.47
N ARG A 84 9.49 -10.66 -19.30
CA ARG A 84 8.07 -10.46 -19.66
C ARG A 84 7.34 -9.43 -18.80
N TRP A 85 7.93 -9.04 -17.67
CA TRP A 85 7.33 -8.06 -16.77
C TRP A 85 7.41 -6.65 -17.37
N GLU A 86 6.28 -5.96 -17.44
CA GLU A 86 6.24 -4.55 -17.80
C GLU A 86 6.57 -3.69 -16.57
N ILE A 87 7.64 -2.90 -16.67
CA ILE A 87 8.06 -2.02 -15.57
C ILE A 87 7.19 -0.77 -15.57
N GLN A 88 6.45 -0.59 -14.49
CA GLN A 88 5.60 0.58 -14.27
C GLN A 88 6.41 1.74 -13.67
N PRO A 89 5.92 3.00 -13.81
CA PRO A 89 6.54 4.14 -13.14
C PRO A 89 6.74 3.90 -11.64
N GLN A 90 7.89 4.35 -11.12
CA GLN A 90 8.25 4.15 -9.72
C GLN A 90 7.22 4.79 -8.78
N GLY A 91 6.71 3.99 -7.85
CA GLY A 91 5.85 4.45 -6.77
C GLY A 91 6.59 4.47 -5.43
N TYR A 92 6.17 5.34 -4.52
CA TYR A 92 6.75 5.47 -3.19
C TYR A 92 5.72 5.17 -2.10
N MET A 93 6.17 4.49 -1.05
CA MET A 93 5.41 4.31 0.18
C MET A 93 5.63 5.54 1.07
N MET A 94 4.60 6.35 1.26
CA MET A 94 4.64 7.43 2.23
C MET A 94 4.48 6.86 3.64
N TYR A 95 5.41 7.18 4.54
CA TYR A 95 5.37 6.77 5.94
C TYR A 95 5.85 7.91 6.86
N GLY A 96 5.31 7.95 8.07
CA GLY A 96 5.78 8.84 9.14
C GLY A 96 6.79 8.11 10.02
N GLN A 97 7.90 8.76 10.35
CA GLN A 97 8.90 8.20 11.27
C GLN A 97 8.44 8.23 12.73
N GLU A 98 7.58 9.18 13.06
CA GLU A 98 7.10 9.40 14.41
C GLU A 98 5.65 8.94 14.58
N LYS A 99 5.30 8.56 15.80
CA LYS A 99 3.90 8.30 16.16
C LYS A 99 3.11 9.59 15.94
N MET A 100 2.08 9.52 15.10
CA MET A 100 1.14 10.63 14.96
C MET A 100 0.52 10.90 16.33
N THR A 101 0.84 12.05 16.90
CA THR A 101 0.20 12.58 18.10
C THR A 101 -0.97 13.41 17.64
N ILE A 102 -2.18 13.04 18.06
CA ILE A 102 -3.34 13.91 17.88
C ILE A 102 -3.07 15.12 18.76
N ARG A 103 -2.85 16.27 18.11
CA ARG A 103 -2.76 17.55 18.80
C ARG A 103 -4.17 18.05 19.03
N GLU A 104 -4.52 18.34 20.28
CA GLU A 104 -5.76 19.01 20.65
C GLU A 104 -5.63 20.53 20.53
N ASP A 105 -4.80 21.00 19.59
CA ASP A 105 -4.67 22.43 19.34
C ASP A 105 -6.03 22.96 18.86
N PRO A 106 -6.53 24.08 19.41
CA PRO A 106 -7.77 24.66 18.95
C PRO A 106 -7.63 25.03 17.47
N LEU A 107 -8.71 24.80 16.71
CA LEU A 107 -8.77 25.24 15.33
C LEU A 107 -8.63 26.78 15.28
N PRO A 108 -8.02 27.32 14.21
CA PRO A 108 -8.03 28.77 14.00
C PRO A 108 -9.47 29.31 14.01
N ASP A 109 -9.63 30.56 14.45
CA ASP A 109 -10.95 31.22 14.51
C ASP A 109 -11.67 31.14 13.16
N GLY A 110 -12.97 30.85 13.19
CA GLY A 110 -13.81 30.68 11.99
C GLY A 110 -13.79 29.27 11.39
N TYR A 111 -12.98 28.34 11.90
CA TYR A 111 -13.00 26.94 11.49
C TYR A 111 -13.72 26.03 12.48
N LEU A 112 -14.59 25.16 11.97
CA LEU A 112 -15.25 24.10 12.73
C LEU A 112 -14.98 22.75 12.08
N ILE A 113 -14.76 21.71 12.89
CA ILE A 113 -14.65 20.33 12.42
C ILE A 113 -15.88 19.56 12.87
N GLU A 114 -16.52 18.88 11.92
CA GLU A 114 -17.43 17.77 12.21
C GLU A 114 -16.77 16.45 11.83
N VAL A 115 -16.71 15.51 12.77
CA VAL A 115 -16.22 14.15 12.52
C VAL A 115 -17.37 13.18 12.71
N PHE A 116 -17.59 12.32 11.72
CA PHE A 116 -18.54 11.23 11.82
C PHE A 116 -17.91 9.93 11.33
N GLN A 117 -18.24 8.84 12.01
CA GLN A 117 -17.68 7.52 11.75
C GLN A 117 -18.75 6.63 11.08
N PRO A 118 -18.89 6.65 9.75
CA PRO A 118 -19.90 5.84 9.06
C PRO A 118 -19.61 4.33 9.14
N ARG A 119 -18.35 3.92 9.37
CA ARG A 119 -17.92 2.51 9.50
C ARG A 119 -16.79 2.38 10.52
N PRO A 120 -16.59 1.19 11.14
CA PRO A 120 -15.53 1.00 12.14
C PRO A 120 -14.12 1.42 11.67
N ASP A 121 -13.86 1.35 10.36
CA ASP A 121 -12.59 1.61 9.70
C ASP A 121 -12.55 2.92 8.90
N ALA A 122 -13.61 3.73 8.93
CA ALA A 122 -13.70 4.95 8.16
C ALA A 122 -14.33 6.09 8.96
N PHE A 123 -13.72 7.27 8.87
CA PHE A 123 -14.25 8.53 9.38
C PHE A 123 -14.34 9.53 8.23
N ILE A 124 -15.36 10.37 8.26
CA ILE A 124 -15.47 11.54 7.41
C ILE A 124 -15.22 12.74 8.32
N VAL A 125 -14.34 13.63 7.87
CA VAL A 125 -14.04 14.90 8.52
C VAL A 125 -14.53 16.00 7.60
N ILE A 126 -15.49 16.80 8.06
CA ILE A 126 -15.90 18.04 7.39
C ILE A 126 -15.24 19.20 8.12
N LEU A 127 -14.53 20.01 7.34
CA LEU A 127 -13.98 21.29 7.77
C LEU A 127 -14.90 22.39 7.24
N HIS A 128 -15.57 23.09 8.14
CA HIS A 128 -16.26 24.34 7.86
C HIS A 128 -15.27 25.48 8.05
N GLY A 129 -15.27 26.45 7.14
CA GLY A 129 -14.60 27.73 7.30
C GLY A 129 -15.59 28.84 6.94
N GLU A 130 -15.58 29.94 7.70
CA GLU A 130 -16.25 31.18 7.32
C GLU A 130 -15.60 31.86 6.10
#